data_AF-A0A166VE48-F1
#
_entry.id   AF-A0A166VE48-F1
#
_cell.length_a   1.000
_cell.length_b   1.000
_cell.length_c   1.000
_cell.angle_alpha   90.00
_cell.angle_beta   90.00
_cell.angle_gamma   90.00
#
_symmetry.space_group_name_H-M   'P 1'
#
loop_
_entity.id
_entity.type
_entity.pdbx_description
1 polymer ?
#
loop_
_entity_poly.entity_id
_entity_poly.type
_entity_poly.pdbx_seq_one_letter_code
_entity_poly.pdbx_strand_id
1 'polypeptide(L)'
;MDYIALKHTHMAFALLSVALFYTRSISRLVTGKIAGKKAVFIASHGTDTLLLISAVYLAVMAGLTPSSQPWLMEKIILVLGYIGLGFVIAKSTQKSKQIVALFGATIIIAAIGYLAGTKNAFIL
;
A
#
# COMPACT_ATOMS: atom_id res chain seq x y z
N MET A 1 19.26 9.95 10.57
CA MET A 1 18.03 9.80 11.39
C MET A 1 18.14 8.48 12.13
N ASP A 2 17.65 8.40 13.36
CA ASP A 2 17.57 7.14 14.10
C ASP A 2 16.62 6.16 13.38
N TYR A 3 16.99 4.88 13.35
CA TYR A 3 16.24 3.81 12.68
C TYR A 3 14.81 3.70 13.25
N ILE A 4 14.66 3.87 14.56
CA ILE A 4 13.35 3.80 15.23
C ILE A 4 12.44 4.93 14.78
N ALA A 5 12.96 6.17 14.75
CA ALA A 5 12.20 7.32 14.28
C ALA A 5 11.72 7.12 12.83
N LEU A 6 12.61 6.65 11.96
CA LEU A 6 12.28 6.41 10.56
C LEU A 6 11.27 5.26 10.38
N LYS A 7 11.35 4.21 11.19
CA LYS A 7 10.35 3.13 11.24
C LYS A 7 8.96 3.66 11.61
N HIS A 8 8.87 4.52 12.62
CA HIS A 8 7.60 5.14 13.00
C HIS A 8 7.05 6.04 11.89
N THR A 9 7.91 6.83 11.24
CA THR A 9 7.52 7.64 10.08
C THR A 9 6.99 6.78 8.93
N HIS A 10 7.66 5.68 8.60
CA HIS A 10 7.20 4.74 7.58
C HIS A 10 5.83 4.14 7.94
N MET A 11 5.62 3.73 9.20
CA MET A 11 4.33 3.21 9.66
C MET A 11 3.21 4.27 9.57
N ALA A 12 3.51 5.53 9.88
CA ALA A 12 2.56 6.63 9.71
C ALA A 12 2.18 6.84 8.24
N PHE A 13 3.15 6.80 7.31
CA PHE A 13 2.86 6.85 5.88
C PHE A 13 2.06 5.63 5.40
N ALA A 14 2.31 4.45 5.95
CA ALA A 14 1.58 3.24 5.60
C ALA A 14 0.09 3.37 5.98
N LEU A 15 -0.18 3.82 7.21
CA LEU A 15 -1.54 4.09 7.67
C LEU A 15 -2.23 5.17 6.84
N LEU A 16 -1.52 6.25 6.52
CA LEU A 16 -2.07 7.34 5.71
C LEU A 16 -2.37 6.89 4.27
N SER A 17 -1.48 6.10 3.66
CA SER A 17 -1.68 5.53 2.33
C SER A 17 -2.95 4.65 2.29
N VAL A 18 -3.10 3.75 3.26
CA VAL A 18 -4.28 2.88 3.38
C VAL A 18 -5.56 3.71 3.55
N ALA A 19 -5.55 4.72 4.43
CA ALA A 19 -6.71 5.59 4.64
C ALA A 19 -7.10 6.35 3.36
N LEU A 20 -6.12 6.90 2.64
CA LEU A 20 -6.35 7.60 1.37
C LEU A 20 -6.83 6.66 0.27
N PHE A 21 -6.32 5.43 0.22
CA PHE A 21 -6.79 4.40 -0.72
C PHE A 21 -8.26 4.05 -0.52
N TYR A 22 -8.68 3.79 0.72
CA TYR A 22 -10.09 3.53 1.02
C TYR A 22 -10.95 4.75 0.72
N THR A 23 -10.48 5.96 1.07
CA THR A 23 -11.20 7.21 0.76
C THR A 23 -11.46 7.35 -0.74
N ARG A 24 -10.45 7.08 -1.59
CA ARG A 24 -10.63 7.13 -3.05
C ARG A 24 -11.52 6.01 -3.57
N SER A 25 -11.34 4.80 -3.07
CA SER A 25 -12.09 3.61 -3.52
C SER A 25 -13.57 3.74 -3.18
N ILE A 26 -13.89 4.11 -1.94
CA ILE A 26 -15.27 4.37 -1.49
C ILE A 26 -15.85 5.56 -2.26
N SER A 27 -15.08 6.64 -2.42
CA SER A 27 -15.56 7.78 -3.20
C SER A 27 -15.96 7.37 -4.61
N ARG A 28 -15.18 6.52 -5.30
CA ARG A 28 -15.48 6.03 -6.65
C ARG A 28 -16.74 5.15 -6.70
N LEU A 29 -17.01 4.37 -5.65
CA LEU A 29 -18.20 3.53 -5.56
C LEU A 29 -19.50 4.34 -5.36
N VAL A 30 -19.41 5.48 -4.66
CA VAL A 30 -20.57 6.30 -4.29
C VAL A 30 -20.87 7.38 -5.35
N THR A 31 -19.97 8.36 -5.53
CA THR A 31 -20.24 9.53 -6.39
C THR A 31 -19.06 9.99 -7.25
N GLY A 32 -17.85 9.50 -7.00
CA GLY A 32 -16.60 9.91 -7.64
C GLY A 32 -16.10 11.32 -7.29
N LYS A 33 -16.91 12.16 -6.62
CA LYS A 33 -16.62 13.58 -6.39
C LYS A 33 -15.34 13.84 -5.61
N ILE A 34 -15.05 13.04 -4.58
CA ILE A 34 -13.85 13.21 -3.74
C ILE A 34 -12.62 12.66 -4.45
N ALA A 35 -12.73 11.52 -5.14
CA ALA A 35 -11.64 10.91 -5.89
C ALA A 35 -11.14 11.79 -7.05
N GLY A 36 -12.01 12.64 -7.61
CA GLY A 36 -11.69 13.62 -8.65
C GLY A 36 -11.07 14.93 -8.16
N LYS A 37 -11.01 15.18 -6.84
CA LYS A 37 -10.34 16.38 -6.31
C LYS A 37 -8.82 16.26 -6.48
N LYS A 38 -8.20 17.29 -7.07
CA LYS A 38 -6.73 17.36 -7.23
C LYS A 38 -5.98 17.16 -5.91
N ALA A 39 -6.49 17.73 -4.81
CA ALA A 39 -5.90 17.58 -3.48
C ALA A 39 -5.78 16.11 -3.04
N VAL A 40 -6.85 15.32 -3.20
CA VAL A 40 -6.85 13.89 -2.83
C VAL A 40 -5.95 13.09 -3.77
N PHE A 41 -5.87 13.49 -5.05
CA PHE A 41 -4.95 12.87 -5.99
C PHE A 41 -3.48 13.06 -5.59
N ILE A 42 -3.09 14.31 -5.33
CA ILE A 42 -1.73 14.67 -4.96
C ILE A 42 -1.36 14.08 -3.59
N ALA A 43 -2.26 14.17 -2.60
CA ALA A 43 -2.01 13.63 -1.27
C ALA A 43 -1.79 12.11 -1.29
N SER A 44 -2.62 11.37 -2.03
CA SER A 44 -2.46 9.92 -2.19
C SER A 44 -1.13 9.57 -2.85
N HIS A 45 -0.83 10.12 -4.03
CA HIS A 45 0.41 9.77 -4.75
C HIS A 45 1.67 10.25 -4.03
N GLY A 46 1.62 11.41 -3.38
CA GLY A 46 2.73 11.92 -2.57
C GLY A 46 2.99 11.02 -1.36
N THR A 47 1.95 10.61 -0.64
CA THR A 47 2.07 9.67 0.48
C THR A 47 2.61 8.32 0.02
N ASP A 48 2.11 7.79 -1.09
CA ASP A 48 2.56 6.50 -1.64
C ASP A 48 4.05 6.56 -2.06
N THR A 49 4.49 7.68 -2.63
CA THR A 49 5.90 7.88 -3.00
C THR A 49 6.80 7.96 -1.77
N LEU A 50 6.39 8.73 -0.75
CA LEU A 50 7.12 8.81 0.53
C LEU A 50 7.13 7.47 1.27
N LEU A 51 6.05 6.69 1.18
CA LEU A 51 5.97 5.34 1.72
C LEU A 51 7.00 4.41 1.07
N LEU A 52 7.11 4.43 -0.26
CA LEU A 52 8.08 3.60 -0.99
C LEU A 52 9.52 4.04 -0.70
N ILE A 53 9.81 5.35 -0.71
CA ILE A 53 11.13 5.89 -0.39
C ILE A 53 11.54 5.49 1.04
N SER A 54 10.64 5.66 2.01
CA SER A 54 10.93 5.27 3.40
C SER A 54 11.10 3.76 3.58
N ALA A 55 10.37 2.94 2.81
CA ALA A 55 10.55 1.47 2.81
C ALA A 55 11.94 1.07 2.31
N VAL A 56 12.39 1.65 1.20
CA VAL A 56 13.73 1.39 0.63
C VAL A 56 14.81 1.84 1.61
N TYR A 57 14.65 3.03 2.21
CA TYR A 57 15.61 3.55 3.17
C TYR A 57 15.69 2.68 4.43
N LEU A 58 14.56 2.16 4.94
CA LEU A 58 14.55 1.17 6.03
C LEU A 58 15.29 -0.11 5.65
N ALA A 59 15.05 -0.64 4.45
CA ALA A 59 15.68 -1.87 4.00
C ALA A 59 17.21 -1.70 3.92
N VAL A 60 17.68 -0.58 3.36
CA VAL A 60 19.12 -0.27 3.27
C VAL A 60 19.74 -0.09 4.66
N MET A 61 19.10 0.68 5.54
CA MET A 61 19.60 0.88 6.92
C MET A 61 19.66 -0.40 7.73
N ALA A 62 18.69 -1.30 7.53
CA ALA A 62 18.64 -2.59 8.21
C ALA A 62 19.52 -3.67 7.53
N GLY A 63 20.18 -3.35 6.41
CA GLY A 63 20.97 -4.32 5.64
C GLY A 63 20.14 -5.47 5.04
N LEU A 64 18.84 -5.24 4.82
CA LEU A 64 17.92 -6.26 4.32
C LEU A 64 17.97 -6.34 2.80
N THR A 65 18.33 -7.51 2.29
CA THR A 65 18.28 -7.84 0.87
C THR A 65 17.02 -8.65 0.55
N PRO A 66 16.21 -8.26 -0.45
CA PRO A 66 15.02 -9.03 -0.83
C PRO A 66 15.34 -10.48 -1.22
N SER A 67 16.51 -10.72 -1.81
CA SER A 67 16.96 -12.06 -2.20
C SER A 67 17.26 -12.99 -1.01
N SER A 68 17.66 -12.43 0.13
CA SER A 68 18.03 -13.22 1.32
C SER A 68 16.89 -13.29 2.35
N GLN A 69 15.82 -12.51 2.16
CA GLN A 69 14.71 -12.39 3.09
C GLN A 69 13.39 -12.65 2.33
N PRO A 70 12.89 -13.90 2.30
CA PRO A 70 11.69 -14.27 1.55
C PRO A 70 10.48 -13.41 1.89
N TRP A 71 10.31 -13.03 3.16
CA TRP A 71 9.22 -12.15 3.60
C TRP A 71 9.31 -10.75 2.97
N LEU A 72 10.51 -10.23 2.74
CA LEU A 72 10.68 -8.92 2.11
C LEU A 72 10.33 -9.00 0.62
N MET A 73 10.74 -10.08 -0.06
CA MET A 73 10.39 -10.33 -1.44
C MET A 73 8.87 -10.47 -1.62
N GLU A 74 8.24 -11.28 -0.77
CA GLU A 74 6.79 -11.48 -0.78
C GLU A 74 6.04 -10.17 -0.52
N LYS A 75 6.53 -9.35 0.42
CA LYS A 75 5.96 -8.02 0.68
C LYS A 75 6.01 -7.13 -0.56
N ILE A 76 7.10 -7.16 -1.32
CA ILE A 76 7.22 -6.39 -2.58
C ILE A 76 6.21 -6.87 -3.62
N ILE A 77 6.07 -8.20 -3.79
CA ILE A 77 5.10 -8.79 -4.72
C ILE A 77 3.66 -8.38 -4.35
N LEU A 78 3.32 -8.45 -3.06
CA LEU A 78 2.02 -8.03 -2.55
C LEU A 78 1.77 -6.54 -2.80
N VAL A 79 2.76 -5.67 -2.60
CA VAL A 79 2.64 -4.22 -2.89
C VAL A 79 2.35 -3.99 -4.38
N LEU A 80 3.00 -4.72 -5.29
CA LEU A 80 2.71 -4.63 -6.73
C LEU A 80 1.28 -5.10 -7.05
N GLY A 81 0.83 -6.19 -6.42
CA GLY A 81 -0.55 -6.67 -6.54
C GLY A 81 -1.57 -5.64 -6.06
N TYR A 82 -1.30 -4.99 -4.93
CA TYR A 82 -2.12 -3.90 -4.38
C TYR A 82 -2.24 -2.71 -5.35
N ILE A 83 -1.11 -2.26 -5.93
CA ILE A 83 -1.11 -1.18 -6.92
C ILE A 83 -1.95 -1.57 -8.16
N GLY A 84 -1.80 -2.81 -8.63
CA GLY A 84 -2.58 -3.36 -9.74
C GLY A 84 -4.09 -3.32 -9.46
N LEU A 85 -4.53 -3.75 -8.27
CA LEU A 85 -5.94 -3.67 -7.87
C LEU A 85 -6.43 -2.22 -7.75
N GLY A 86 -5.59 -1.30 -7.26
CA GLY A 86 -5.88 0.13 -7.27
C GLY A 86 -6.14 0.67 -8.68
N PHE A 87 -5.38 0.22 -9.67
CA PHE A 87 -5.60 0.57 -11.07
C PHE A 87 -6.93 0.01 -11.60
N VAL A 88 -7.26 -1.25 -11.27
CA VAL A 88 -8.55 -1.87 -11.63
C VAL A 88 -9.72 -1.07 -11.05
N ILE A 89 -9.66 -0.66 -9.79
CA ILE A 89 -10.69 0.19 -9.16
C ILE A 89 -10.81 1.53 -9.89
N ALA A 90 -9.68 2.13 -10.27
CA ALA A 90 -9.66 3.43 -10.94
C ALA A 90 -10.18 3.40 -12.38
N LYS A 91 -9.93 2.33 -13.14
CA LYS A 91 -10.32 2.16 -14.54
C LYS A 91 -11.69 1.50 -14.74
N SER A 92 -12.16 0.70 -13.77
CA SER A 92 -13.44 0.00 -13.90
C SER A 92 -14.62 0.97 -13.81
N THR A 93 -15.59 0.81 -14.72
CA THR A 93 -16.89 1.48 -14.69
C THR A 93 -17.98 0.63 -14.01
N GLN A 94 -17.70 -0.66 -13.80
CA GLN A 94 -18.62 -1.60 -13.16
C GLN A 94 -18.37 -1.65 -11.65
N LYS A 95 -19.41 -1.36 -10.86
CA LYS A 95 -19.34 -1.38 -9.39
C LYS A 95 -18.96 -2.76 -8.83
N SER A 96 -19.47 -3.84 -9.42
CA SER A 96 -19.13 -5.22 -9.01
C SER A 96 -17.62 -5.49 -9.07
N LYS A 97 -16.98 -5.15 -10.20
CA LYS A 97 -15.53 -5.28 -10.37
C LYS A 97 -14.73 -4.40 -9.39
N GLN A 98 -15.22 -3.18 -9.11
CA GLN A 98 -14.59 -2.30 -8.12
C GLN A 98 -14.67 -2.87 -6.70
N ILE A 99 -15.81 -3.47 -6.32
CA ILE A 99 -16.00 -4.10 -5.01
C ILE A 99 -15.10 -5.34 -4.86
N VAL A 100 -15.05 -6.19 -5.88
CA VAL A 100 -14.17 -7.37 -5.87
C VAL A 100 -12.70 -6.95 -5.77
N ALA A 101 -12.29 -5.94 -6.53
CA ALA A 101 -10.93 -5.41 -6.45
C ALA A 101 -10.62 -4.76 -5.09
N LEU A 102 -11.60 -4.06 -4.48
CA LEU A 102 -11.46 -3.50 -3.14
C LEU A 102 -11.31 -4.59 -2.07
N PHE A 103 -12.08 -5.68 -2.19
CA PHE A 103 -11.96 -6.83 -1.31
C PHE A 103 -10.60 -7.50 -1.44
N GLY A 104 -10.14 -7.74 -2.68
CA GLY A 104 -8.79 -8.24 -2.93
C GLY A 104 -7.70 -7.32 -2.38
N ALA A 105 -7.83 -6.01 -2.55
CA ALA A 105 -6.86 -5.04 -2.03
C ALA A 105 -6.82 -5.05 -0.50
N THR A 106 -7.97 -5.25 0.15
CA THR A 106 -8.07 -5.39 1.61
C THR A 106 -7.33 -6.62 2.11
N ILE A 107 -7.49 -7.76 1.42
CA ILE A 107 -6.75 -9.00 1.74
C ILE A 107 -5.25 -8.77 1.60
N ILE A 108 -4.80 -8.12 0.52
CA ILE A 108 -3.39 -7.83 0.29
C ILE A 108 -2.83 -6.90 1.38
N ILE A 109 -3.54 -5.83 1.74
CA ILE A 109 -3.13 -4.93 2.83
C ILE A 109 -2.98 -5.71 4.15
N ALA A 110 -3.93 -6.58 4.47
CA ALA A 110 -3.87 -7.42 5.66
C ALA A 110 -2.66 -8.37 5.63
N ALA A 111 -2.39 -9.00 4.48
CA ALA A 111 -1.22 -9.86 4.29
C ALA A 111 0.09 -9.08 4.47
N ILE A 112 0.22 -7.88 3.89
CA ILE A 112 1.38 -7.00 4.08
C ILE A 112 1.58 -6.66 5.57
N GLY A 113 0.49 -6.39 6.29
CA GLY A 113 0.51 -6.13 7.73
C GLY A 113 0.98 -7.34 8.53
N TYR A 114 0.50 -8.54 8.20
CA TYR A 114 0.94 -9.80 8.79
C TYR A 114 2.44 -10.02 8.58
N LEU A 115 2.93 -9.93 7.33
CA LEU A 115 4.35 -10.07 6.99
C LEU A 115 5.22 -9.07 7.77
N ALA A 116 4.75 -7.84 7.94
CA ALA A 116 5.50 -6.82 8.67
C ALA A 116 5.63 -7.14 10.17
N GLY A 117 4.64 -7.82 10.76
CA GLY A 117 4.64 -8.22 12.16
C GLY A 117 5.41 -9.51 12.42
N THR A 118 5.14 -10.55 11.63
CA THR A 118 5.73 -11.88 11.83
C THR A 118 7.12 -12.02 11.24
N LYS A 119 7.47 -11.20 10.23
CA LYS A 119 8.69 -11.31 9.42
C LYS A 119 8.94 -12.73 8.89
N ASN A 120 7.86 -13.49 8.73
CA ASN A 120 7.88 -14.82 8.14
C ASN A 120 7.10 -14.77 6.84
N ALA A 121 7.73 -15.27 5.78
CA ALA A 121 7.04 -15.53 4.54
C ALA A 121 6.07 -16.69 4.73
N PHE A 122 4.94 -16.62 4.04
CA PHE A 122 3.97 -17.70 4.05
C PHE A 122 3.81 -18.34 2.67
N ILE A 123 4.25 -17.66 1.60
CA ILE A 123 4.23 -18.17 0.22
C ILE A 123 5.62 -18.62 -0.25
N LEU A 124 6.68 -17.86 0.08
CA LEU A 124 8.05 -18.09 -0.35
C LEU A 124 8.90 -18.74 0.74
#